data_AF-A0A7W0CCR7-F1
#
_entry.id   AF-A0A7W0CCR7-F1
#
_cell.length_a   1.000
_cell.length_b   1.000
_cell.length_c   1.000
_cell.angle_alpha   90.00
_cell.angle_beta   90.00
_cell.angle_gamma   90.00
#
_symmetry.space_group_name_H-M   'P 1'
#
loop_
_entity.id
_entity.type
_entity.pdbx_description
1 polymer ?
#
loop_
_entity_poly.entity_id
_entity_poly.type
_entity_poly.pdbx_seq_one_letter_code
_entity_poly.pdbx_strand_id
1 'polypeptide(L)'
;MLSRIALLEAQIIGYGASGRNGGFNMTPFGLTMGIARLRFGRSAAREAHLYMERAVDTTRELIGSRELDCDYYHPGFLRVATSPSYKKRMRFSL
;
A
#
# COMPACT_ATOMS: atom_id res chain seq x y z
N MET A 1 -21.98 16.39 18.92
CA MET A 1 -22.54 15.12 19.43
C MET A 1 -21.42 14.10 19.38
N LEU A 2 -20.99 13.55 20.52
CA LEU A 2 -19.95 12.51 20.53
C LEU A 2 -20.61 11.19 20.11
N SER A 3 -20.20 10.65 18.96
CA SER A 3 -20.68 9.36 18.48
C SER A 3 -20.07 8.24 19.33
N ARG A 4 -20.89 7.28 19.77
CA ARG A 4 -20.43 6.07 20.46
C ARG A 4 -20.04 5.02 19.42
N ILE A 5 -18.76 4.67 19.36
CA ILE A 5 -18.20 3.72 18.39
C ILE A 5 -17.82 2.42 19.12
N ALA A 6 -18.12 1.27 18.52
CA ALA A 6 -17.70 -0.05 19.00
C ALA A 6 -17.01 -0.82 17.86
N LEU A 7 -15.96 -1.58 18.19
CA LEU A 7 -15.25 -2.47 17.28
C LEU A 7 -15.46 -3.92 17.75
N LEU A 8 -15.89 -4.81 16.85
CA LEU A 8 -16.12 -6.23 17.14
C LEU A 8 -15.11 -7.07 16.34
N GLU A 9 -14.34 -7.89 17.03
CA GLU A 9 -13.38 -8.85 16.48
C GLU A 9 -13.64 -10.21 17.13
N ALA A 10 -13.64 -11.28 16.33
CA ALA A 10 -13.95 -12.63 16.81
C ALA A 10 -12.77 -13.29 17.54
N GLN A 11 -11.54 -12.83 17.27
CA GLN A 11 -10.30 -13.32 17.85
C GLN A 11 -9.55 -12.18 18.56
N ILE A 12 -8.33 -11.89 18.12
CA ILE A 12 -7.51 -10.75 18.56
C ILE A 12 -7.36 -9.75 17.41
N ILE A 13 -7.25 -8.45 17.73
CA ILE A 13 -7.03 -7.41 16.72
C ILE A 13 -5.83 -7.78 15.84
N GLY A 14 -6.05 -7.88 14.53
CA GLY A 14 -5.03 -8.25 13.57
C GLY A 14 -4.94 -9.75 13.25
N TYR A 15 -5.76 -10.64 13.83
CA TYR A 15 -5.69 -12.09 13.62
C TYR A 15 -5.74 -12.53 12.13
N GLY A 16 -6.46 -11.78 11.29
CA GLY A 16 -6.65 -12.10 9.87
C GLY A 16 -5.43 -11.88 8.96
N ALA A 17 -5.68 -11.35 7.76
CA ALA A 17 -4.61 -11.08 6.79
C ALA A 17 -3.60 -10.04 7.30
N SER A 18 -4.06 -9.07 8.11
CA SER A 18 -3.23 -7.98 8.62
C SER A 18 -2.07 -8.46 9.50
N GLY A 19 -2.28 -9.36 10.45
CA GLY A 19 -1.22 -9.86 11.34
C GLY A 19 -0.31 -10.91 10.71
N ARG A 20 -0.61 -11.38 9.50
CA ARG A 20 0.15 -12.42 8.78
C ARG A 20 0.80 -11.90 7.49
N ASN A 21 0.76 -10.59 7.26
CA ASN A 21 1.42 -9.98 6.11
C ASN A 21 2.92 -9.74 6.39
N GLY A 22 3.73 -9.52 5.35
CA GLY A 22 5.19 -9.36 5.46
C GLY A 22 5.68 -8.00 5.98
N GLY A 23 4.80 -7.15 6.50
CA GLY A 23 5.12 -5.82 7.03
C GLY A 23 5.36 -4.74 5.97
N PHE A 24 5.05 -4.99 4.70
CA PHE A 24 5.36 -4.06 3.61
C PHE A 24 4.40 -2.86 3.57
N ASN A 25 4.93 -1.67 3.86
CA ASN A 25 4.26 -0.39 3.63
C ASN A 25 4.77 0.25 2.33
N MET A 26 4.08 0.01 1.22
CA MET A 26 4.56 0.37 -0.12
C MET A 26 3.42 0.75 -1.09
N THR A 27 3.77 1.39 -2.21
CA THR A 27 2.79 1.92 -3.18
C THR A 27 2.15 0.90 -4.15
N PRO A 28 2.73 -0.30 -4.43
CA PRO A 28 2.04 -1.28 -5.24
C PRO A 28 0.75 -1.77 -4.57
N PHE A 29 -0.33 -1.78 -5.35
CA PHE A 29 -1.62 -2.38 -4.98
C PHE A 29 -1.87 -3.59 -5.88
N GLY A 30 -2.90 -4.40 -5.57
CA GLY A 30 -3.12 -5.76 -6.14
C GLY A 30 -3.11 -5.93 -7.68
N LEU A 31 -2.95 -4.86 -8.46
CA LEU A 31 -2.72 -4.88 -9.90
C LEU A 31 -1.47 -4.07 -10.27
N THR A 32 -0.77 -4.50 -11.32
CA THR A 32 0.26 -3.64 -11.93
C THR A 32 -0.39 -2.40 -12.54
N MET A 33 0.32 -1.27 -12.53
CA MET A 33 -0.16 -0.02 -13.12
C MET A 33 -0.59 -0.15 -14.59
N GLY A 34 0.14 -0.92 -15.40
CA GLY A 34 -0.25 -1.21 -16.78
C GLY A 34 -1.60 -1.94 -16.89
N ILE A 35 -1.85 -2.91 -16.00
CA ILE A 35 -3.13 -3.65 -15.95
C ILE A 35 -4.26 -2.74 -15.43
N ALA A 36 -3.99 -1.95 -14.38
CA ALA A 36 -4.97 -0.99 -13.86
C ALA A 36 -5.37 0.03 -14.94
N ARG A 37 -4.41 0.57 -15.69
CA ARG A 37 -4.66 1.46 -16.82
C ARG A 37 -5.46 0.78 -17.93
N LEU A 38 -5.16 -0.47 -18.26
CA LEU A 38 -5.88 -1.21 -19.31
C LEU A 38 -7.35 -1.46 -18.92
N ARG A 39 -7.61 -1.80 -17.64
CA ARG A 39 -8.96 -2.14 -17.17
C ARG A 39 -9.81 -0.92 -16.79
N PHE A 40 -9.20 0.10 -16.22
CA PHE A 40 -9.93 1.22 -15.59
C PHE A 40 -9.57 2.59 -16.17
N GLY A 41 -8.71 2.62 -17.18
CA GLY A 41 -8.25 3.86 -17.80
C GLY A 41 -7.13 4.56 -17.00
N ARG A 42 -6.52 5.56 -17.63
CA ARG A 42 -5.35 6.27 -17.08
C ARG A 42 -5.67 7.05 -15.81
N SER A 43 -6.84 7.70 -15.76
CA SER A 43 -7.23 8.53 -14.61
C SER A 43 -7.38 7.69 -13.34
N ALA A 44 -8.20 6.63 -13.39
CA ALA A 44 -8.42 5.76 -12.24
C ALA A 44 -7.13 5.06 -11.78
N ALA A 45 -6.28 4.64 -12.72
CA ALA A 45 -4.98 4.06 -12.38
C ALA A 45 -4.08 5.07 -11.63
N ARG A 46 -4.04 6.32 -12.09
CA ARG A 46 -3.29 7.40 -11.43
C ARG A 46 -3.85 7.66 -10.02
N GLU A 47 -5.17 7.77 -9.87
CA GLU A 47 -5.78 8.01 -8.56
C GLU A 47 -5.51 6.86 -7.57
N ALA A 48 -5.54 5.61 -8.03
CA ALA A 48 -5.15 4.47 -7.21
C ALA A 48 -3.69 4.55 -6.75
N HIS A 49 -2.77 4.98 -7.62
CA HIS A 49 -1.37 5.16 -7.23
C HIS A 49 -1.20 6.29 -6.21
N LEU A 50 -1.81 7.46 -6.44
CA LEU A 50 -1.77 8.59 -5.51
C LEU A 50 -2.41 8.25 -4.17
N TYR A 51 -3.46 7.42 -4.17
CA TYR A 51 -4.06 6.90 -2.93
C TYR A 51 -3.06 6.07 -2.13
N MET A 52 -2.31 5.19 -2.80
CA MET A 52 -1.31 4.37 -2.13
C MET A 52 -0.12 5.18 -1.61
N GLU A 53 0.31 6.25 -2.31
CA GLU A 53 1.30 7.20 -1.79
C GLU A 53 0.79 7.84 -0.48
N ARG A 54 -0.44 8.37 -0.49
CA ARG A 54 -1.05 8.94 0.72
C ARG A 54 -1.19 7.91 1.85
N ALA A 55 -1.49 6.65 1.54
CA ALA A 55 -1.60 5.59 2.55
C ALA A 55 -0.25 5.29 3.22
N VAL A 56 0.83 5.27 2.45
CA VAL A 56 2.20 5.10 2.97
C VAL A 56 2.56 6.24 3.90
N ASP A 57 2.30 7.49 3.49
CA ASP A 57 2.58 8.69 4.27
C ASP A 57 1.73 8.75 5.54
N THR A 58 0.43 8.47 5.43
CA THR A 58 -0.51 8.43 6.56
C THR A 58 -0.06 7.41 7.61
N THR A 59 0.42 6.24 7.18
CA THR A 59 0.95 5.21 8.09
C THR A 59 2.17 5.73 8.85
N ARG A 60 3.11 6.38 8.15
CA ARG A 60 4.30 6.99 8.75
C ARG A 60 3.92 8.07 9.77
N GLU A 61 3.00 8.95 9.40
CA GLU A 61 2.51 10.04 10.24
C GLU A 61 1.82 9.51 11.50
N LEU A 62 0.96 8.49 11.38
CA LEU A 62 0.27 7.89 12.52
C LEU A 62 1.23 7.22 13.49
N ILE A 63 2.25 6.52 12.98
CA ILE A 63 3.29 5.89 13.80
C ILE A 63 4.06 6.95 14.58
N GLY A 64 4.51 8.02 13.90
CA GLY A 64 5.26 9.09 14.55
C GLY A 64 4.42 9.91 15.53
N SER A 65 3.22 10.33 15.14
CA SER A 65 2.35 11.21 15.96
C SER A 65 1.75 10.52 17.18
N ARG A 66 1.67 9.19 17.18
CA ARG A 66 1.15 8.39 18.31
C ARG A 66 2.24 7.64 19.05
N GLU A 67 3.50 7.85 18.68
CA GLU A 67 4.67 7.19 19.28
C GLU A 67 4.50 5.66 19.33
N LEU A 68 4.05 5.08 18.22
CA LEU A 68 3.81 3.64 18.15
C LEU A 68 5.15 2.89 18.13
N ASP A 69 5.35 2.02 19.13
CA ASP A 69 6.47 1.09 19.18
C ASP A 69 6.22 -0.09 18.23
N CYS A 70 6.78 -0.03 17.01
CA CYS A 70 6.51 -1.02 15.96
C CYS A 70 7.67 -1.24 14.96
N ASP A 71 8.91 -0.97 15.35
CA ASP A 71 10.11 -1.17 14.53
C ASP A 71 10.00 -0.58 13.10
N TYR A 72 9.27 0.52 12.96
CA TYR A 72 8.97 1.08 11.64
C TYR A 72 10.24 1.57 10.94
N TYR A 73 10.44 1.09 9.72
CA TYR A 73 11.55 1.45 8.86
C TYR A 73 11.06 1.92 7.49
N HIS A 74 11.57 3.07 7.02
CA HIS A 74 11.14 3.72 5.77
C HIS A 74 12.27 3.84 4.74
N PRO A 75 12.81 2.73 4.20
CA PRO A 75 13.89 2.76 3.21
C PRO A 75 13.40 2.96 1.76
N GLY A 76 12.08 2.97 1.53
CA GLY A 76 11.51 2.79 0.21
C GLY A 76 11.63 1.34 -0.28
N PHE A 77 11.46 1.12 -1.59
CA PHE A 77 11.60 -0.20 -2.19
C PHE A 77 12.15 -0.12 -3.61
N LEU A 78 12.80 -1.20 -4.06
CA LEU A 78 13.33 -1.32 -5.41
C LEU A 78 12.52 -2.32 -6.22
N ARG A 79 12.19 -1.96 -7.46
CA ARG A 79 11.63 -2.89 -8.43
C ARG A 79 12.63 -3.11 -9.55
N VAL A 80 13.20 -4.32 -9.61
CA VAL A 80 14.33 -4.64 -10.49
C VAL A 80 13.88 -5.47 -11.68
N ALA A 81 14.23 -5.05 -12.89
CA ALA A 81 14.02 -5.86 -14.09
C ALA A 81 15.12 -6.94 -14.20
N THR A 82 14.72 -8.20 -14.18
CA THR A 82 15.63 -9.36 -14.35
C THR A 82 15.64 -9.91 -15.78
N SER A 83 14.85 -9.34 -16.69
CA SER A 83 14.82 -9.74 -18.11
C SER A 83 14.44 -8.57 -19.03
N PRO A 84 14.81 -8.63 -20.32
CA PRO A 84 14.39 -7.62 -21.32
C PRO A 84 12.86 -7.45 -21.40
N SER A 85 12.11 -8.56 -21.33
CA SER A 85 10.65 -8.54 -21.34
C SER A 85 10.07 -7.83 -20.11
N TYR A 86 10.65 -8.04 -18.93
CA TYR A 86 10.19 -7.34 -17.74
C TYR A 86 10.53 -5.84 -17.79
N LYS A 87 11.72 -5.47 -18.28
CA LYS A 87 12.10 -4.08 -18.55
C LYS A 87 11.08 -3.37 -19.46
N LYS A 88 10.64 -4.04 -20.54
CA LYS A 88 9.60 -3.50 -21.44
C LYS A 88 8.28 -3.25 -20.72
N ARG A 89 7.82 -4.19 -19.89
CA ARG A 89 6.57 -4.06 -19.10
C ARG A 89 6.64 -2.93 -18.07
N MET A 90 7.79 -2.79 -17.41
CA MET A 90 7.99 -1.75 -16.40
C MET A 90 7.95 -0.35 -17.01
N ARG A 91 8.57 -0.15 -18.19
CA ARG A 91 8.49 1.13 -18.93
C ARG A 91 7.09 1.50 -19.40
N PHE A 92 6.23 0.51 -19.70
CA PHE A 92 4.84 0.76 -20.10
C PHE A 92 3.94 1.19 -18.92
N SER A 93 4.41 0.93 -17.70
CA SER A 93 3.67 1.21 -16.47
C SER A 93 3.93 2.62 -15.90
N LEU A 94 4.89 3.35 -16.48
CA LEU A 94 5.19 4.77 -16.24
C LEU A 94 4.44 5.62 -17.28
#